data_AF-A0A0B8P6S1-F1
#
_entry.id   AF-A0A0B8P6S1-F1
#
_cell.length_a   1.000
_cell.length_b   1.000
_cell.length_c   1.000
_cell.angle_alpha   90.00
_cell.angle_beta   90.00
_cell.angle_gamma   90.00
#
_symmetry.space_group_name_H-M   'P 1'
#
loop_
_entity.id
_entity.type
_entity.pdbx_description
1 polymer ?
#
loop_
_entity_poly.entity_id
_entity_poly.type
_entity_poly.pdbx_seq_one_letter_code
_entity_poly.pdbx_strand_id
1 'polypeptide(L)'
;MPPFWMSYIQVSDLEQTVGLAEQHGAKVEVRPTSASGGGQVALIRDPSGAGFTCYQGDAFSPKNASLIHGTQVWNELHVSDLTLIKDFYEKVFDWRIEASDENERYQVFSQDKPIAGIQVTPNEIKGDKEYWGVYFLVDSLDKATVRIQEMGGELVGDQPMGDRRAVLAYDNQGAAFYLVEPETQDSLSRKSKPKWRAILGLCLVVVAVITEMNWIWGALFLSWVIPDIYTASTHFFEPVQRKHNPIIYWLIIGTWLLLSVYMLFWW
;
A
#
# COMPACT_ATOMS: atom_id res chain seq x y z
N MET A 1 -6.73 14.85 22.95
CA MET A 1 -6.14 13.86 22.05
C MET A 1 -7.08 13.74 20.87
N PRO A 2 -6.64 13.98 19.62
CA PRO A 2 -7.49 13.79 18.44
C PRO A 2 -8.06 12.36 18.42
N PRO A 3 -9.22 12.12 17.81
CA PRO A 3 -9.75 10.77 17.62
C PRO A 3 -8.82 9.93 16.74
N PHE A 4 -8.62 8.66 17.09
CA PHE A 4 -7.82 7.72 16.30
C PHE A 4 -8.18 6.28 16.67
N TRP A 5 -7.81 5.34 15.78
CA TRP A 5 -7.89 3.90 16.03
C TRP A 5 -6.59 3.38 16.63
N MET A 6 -6.68 2.66 17.75
CA MET A 6 -5.52 2.13 18.47
C MET A 6 -5.28 0.66 18.11
N SER A 7 -4.07 0.32 17.67
CA SER A 7 -3.63 -1.06 17.52
C SER A 7 -3.15 -1.63 18.86
N TYR A 8 -3.44 -2.91 19.08
CA TYR A 8 -3.06 -3.66 20.28
C TYR A 8 -2.09 -4.78 19.94
N ILE A 9 -1.05 -4.94 20.74
CA ILE A 9 -0.08 -6.04 20.66
C ILE A 9 -0.24 -6.90 21.91
N GLN A 10 -0.64 -8.15 21.74
CA GLN A 10 -0.78 -9.08 22.85
C GLN A 10 0.61 -9.59 23.28
N VAL A 11 0.89 -9.56 24.57
CA VAL A 11 2.14 -10.02 25.17
C VAL A 11 1.87 -10.94 26.35
N SER A 12 2.83 -11.83 26.63
CA SER A 12 2.75 -12.78 27.75
C SER A 12 3.02 -12.13 29.10
N ASP A 13 3.94 -11.16 29.15
CA ASP A 13 4.34 -10.42 30.35
C ASP A 13 4.47 -8.91 30.03
N LEU A 14 3.46 -8.14 30.46
CA LEU A 14 3.36 -6.73 30.17
C LEU A 14 4.42 -5.89 30.88
N GLU A 15 4.75 -6.21 32.13
CA GLU A 15 5.76 -5.49 32.90
C GLU A 15 7.15 -5.69 32.28
N GLN A 16 7.48 -6.93 31.93
CA GLN A 16 8.73 -7.24 31.24
C GLN A 16 8.81 -6.55 29.88
N THR A 17 7.76 -6.63 29.05
CA THR A 17 7.73 -5.96 27.74
C THR A 17 7.90 -4.45 27.88
N VAL A 18 7.20 -3.81 28.81
CA VAL A 18 7.31 -2.35 29.04
C VAL A 18 8.73 -1.97 29.46
N GLY A 19 9.33 -2.72 30.39
CA GLY A 19 10.71 -2.47 30.81
C GLY A 19 11.71 -2.63 29.66
N LEU A 20 11.53 -3.64 28.81
CA LEU A 20 12.38 -3.85 27.64
C LEU A 20 12.17 -2.76 26.58
N ALA A 21 10.93 -2.30 26.39
CA ALA A 21 10.61 -1.20 25.50
C ALA A 21 11.28 0.11 25.95
N GLU A 22 11.22 0.45 27.24
CA GLU A 22 11.91 1.63 27.81
C GLU A 22 13.43 1.55 27.58
N GLN A 23 14.04 0.38 27.77
CA GLN A 23 15.47 0.18 27.51
C GLN A 23 15.85 0.38 26.03
N HIS A 24 14.91 0.19 25.12
CA HIS A 24 15.10 0.35 23.68
C HIS A 24 14.57 1.70 23.15
N GLY A 25 14.41 2.69 24.02
CA GLY A 25 14.12 4.07 23.63
C GLY A 25 12.64 4.38 23.42
N ALA A 26 11.73 3.48 23.79
CA ALA A 26 10.31 3.80 23.79
C ALA A 26 9.95 4.79 24.90
N LYS A 27 8.88 5.55 24.64
CA LYS A 27 8.23 6.39 25.65
C LYS A 27 6.98 5.68 26.16
N VAL A 28 6.91 5.42 27.46
CA VAL A 28 5.72 4.88 28.11
C VAL A 28 4.77 6.02 28.48
N GLU A 29 3.63 6.09 27.81
CA GLU A 29 2.60 7.11 28.06
C GLU A 29 1.64 6.65 29.18
N VAL A 30 1.33 5.35 29.23
CA VAL A 30 0.53 4.74 30.29
C VAL A 30 1.24 3.48 30.76
N ARG A 31 1.64 3.46 32.03
CA ARG A 31 2.25 2.29 32.69
C ARG A 31 1.24 1.14 32.78
N PRO A 32 1.70 -0.12 32.94
CA PRO A 32 0.83 -1.27 33.15
C PRO A 32 -0.30 -0.98 34.15
N THR A 33 -1.53 -1.15 33.70
CA THR A 33 -2.72 -0.91 34.51
C THR A 33 -3.86 -1.84 34.09
N SER A 34 -4.85 -2.03 34.97
CA SER A 34 -5.98 -2.89 34.70
C SER A 34 -6.90 -2.32 33.61
N ALA A 35 -7.26 -3.15 32.63
CA ALA A 35 -8.25 -2.81 31.62
C ALA A 35 -9.68 -3.08 32.13
N SER A 36 -10.65 -2.28 31.70
CA SER A 36 -12.07 -2.41 32.10
C SER A 36 -12.71 -3.75 31.70
N GLY A 37 -12.13 -4.46 30.73
CA GLY A 37 -12.57 -5.79 30.27
C GLY A 37 -11.80 -6.98 30.84
N GLY A 38 -10.90 -6.75 31.79
CA GLY A 38 -9.97 -7.76 32.31
C GLY A 38 -8.66 -7.84 31.54
N GLY A 39 -7.61 -8.31 32.22
CA GLY A 39 -6.22 -8.20 31.75
C GLY A 39 -5.60 -6.84 32.07
N GLN A 40 -4.40 -6.61 31.55
CA GLN A 40 -3.62 -5.40 31.76
C GLN A 40 -3.25 -4.74 30.44
N VAL A 41 -3.13 -3.41 30.44
CA VAL A 41 -2.74 -2.61 29.28
C VAL A 41 -1.63 -1.62 29.63
N ALA A 42 -0.79 -1.31 28.65
CA ALA A 42 0.16 -0.21 28.70
C ALA A 42 0.18 0.49 27.33
N LEU A 43 0.24 1.82 27.33
CA LEU A 43 0.35 2.62 26.10
C LEU A 43 1.80 3.05 25.93
N ILE A 44 2.38 2.70 24.79
CA ILE A 44 3.79 2.92 24.48
C ILE A 44 3.88 3.66 23.14
N ARG A 45 4.88 4.53 23.00
CA ARG A 45 5.37 5.02 21.71
C ARG A 45 6.73 4.41 21.42
N ASP A 46 6.91 3.91 20.22
CA ASP A 46 8.23 3.45 19.75
C ASP A 46 9.23 4.64 19.63
N PRO A 47 10.52 4.37 19.34
CA PRO A 47 11.53 5.43 19.24
C PRO A 47 11.26 6.51 18.19
N SER A 48 10.46 6.24 17.15
CA SER A 48 10.09 7.23 16.14
C SER A 48 8.78 7.96 16.49
N GLY A 49 8.03 7.48 17.47
CA GLY A 49 6.88 8.14 18.07
C GLY A 49 5.53 7.48 17.78
N ALA A 50 5.50 6.37 17.04
CA ALA A 50 4.27 5.65 16.73
C ALA A 50 3.70 5.01 17.99
N GLY A 51 2.44 5.34 18.30
CA GLY A 51 1.75 4.85 19.50
C GLY A 51 1.03 3.52 19.26
N PHE A 52 1.11 2.61 20.23
CA PHE A 52 0.35 1.35 20.26
C PHE A 52 0.13 0.89 21.72
N THR A 53 -0.84 0.00 21.92
CA THR A 53 -1.12 -0.54 23.26
C THR A 53 -0.62 -1.98 23.39
N CYS A 54 0.23 -2.25 24.38
CA CYS A 54 0.52 -3.62 24.80
C CYS A 54 -0.61 -4.11 25.70
N TYR A 55 -1.03 -5.36 25.52
CA TYR A 55 -2.08 -6.00 26.30
C TYR A 55 -1.66 -7.39 26.79
N GLN A 56 -1.95 -7.71 28.06
CA GLN A 56 -1.78 -9.04 28.64
C GLN A 56 -3.12 -9.57 29.15
N GLY A 57 -3.53 -10.72 28.60
CA GLY A 57 -4.78 -11.42 28.94
C GLY A 57 -5.41 -12.06 27.70
N ASP A 58 -6.62 -12.62 27.86
CA ASP A 58 -7.31 -13.36 26.79
C ASP A 58 -8.60 -12.66 26.30
N ALA A 59 -8.96 -11.51 26.88
CA ALA A 59 -10.25 -10.86 26.63
C ALA A 59 -10.37 -10.33 25.19
N PHE A 60 -9.24 -9.96 24.57
CA PHE A 60 -9.18 -9.43 23.21
C PHE A 60 -8.63 -10.42 22.18
N SER A 61 -8.33 -11.66 22.57
CA SER A 61 -7.86 -12.66 21.59
C SER A 61 -9.00 -13.00 20.62
N PRO A 62 -8.84 -12.73 19.30
CA PRO A 62 -9.91 -12.95 18.34
C PRO A 62 -10.19 -14.46 18.25
N LYS A 63 -11.33 -14.88 18.80
CA LYS A 63 -11.69 -16.31 18.86
C LYS A 63 -12.03 -16.90 17.49
N ASN A 64 -12.34 -16.06 16.49
CA ASN A 64 -12.57 -16.43 15.09
C ASN A 64 -12.37 -15.18 14.19
N ALA A 65 -11.16 -14.95 13.69
CA ALA A 65 -10.92 -13.93 12.67
C ALA A 65 -11.39 -14.47 11.29
N SER A 66 -12.69 -14.43 11.06
CA SER A 66 -13.27 -14.69 9.74
C SER A 66 -13.24 -13.40 8.92
N LEU A 67 -12.85 -13.49 7.64
CA LEU A 67 -12.90 -12.39 6.68
C LEU A 67 -14.37 -12.00 6.40
N ILE A 68 -14.95 -11.19 7.29
CA ILE A 68 -16.33 -10.74 7.24
C ILE A 68 -16.33 -9.22 7.05
N HIS A 69 -17.29 -8.74 6.26
CA HIS A 69 -17.56 -7.32 6.14
C HIS A 69 -17.57 -6.59 7.50
N GLY A 70 -16.84 -5.48 7.59
CA GLY A 70 -16.78 -4.63 8.77
C GLY A 70 -15.82 -5.09 9.86
N THR A 71 -15.12 -6.21 9.70
CA THR A 71 -14.11 -6.65 10.67
C THR A 71 -12.74 -6.03 10.38
N GLN A 72 -11.95 -5.81 11.43
CA GLN A 72 -10.53 -5.51 11.29
C GLN A 72 -9.82 -6.74 10.71
N VAL A 73 -8.97 -6.52 9.71
CA VAL A 73 -8.29 -7.61 8.96
C VAL A 73 -6.79 -7.44 8.85
N TRP A 74 -6.26 -6.22 9.03
CA TRP A 74 -4.83 -5.98 8.98
C TRP A 74 -4.41 -4.80 9.86
N ASN A 75 -3.14 -4.79 10.27
CA ASN A 75 -2.48 -3.64 10.87
C ASN A 75 -1.19 -3.39 10.08
N GLU A 76 -0.91 -2.15 9.74
CA GLU A 76 0.31 -1.75 9.04
C GLU A 76 0.93 -0.54 9.74
N LEU A 77 2.21 -0.63 10.07
CA LEU A 77 2.96 0.48 10.64
C LEU A 77 3.49 1.37 9.51
N HIS A 78 3.11 2.64 9.50
CA HIS A 78 3.62 3.64 8.58
C HIS A 78 4.75 4.42 9.27
N VAL A 79 5.96 4.30 8.72
CA VAL A 79 7.17 4.94 9.25
C VAL A 79 7.91 5.74 8.18
N SER A 80 8.63 6.80 8.55
CA SER A 80 9.52 7.51 7.63
C SER A 80 10.87 6.82 7.44
N ASP A 81 11.34 6.08 8.46
CA ASP A 81 12.61 5.38 8.44
C ASP A 81 12.53 4.11 9.30
N LEU A 82 12.57 2.95 8.64
CA LEU A 82 12.56 1.64 9.31
C LEU A 82 13.80 1.44 10.21
N THR A 83 14.95 2.02 9.87
CA THR A 83 16.21 1.78 10.60
C THR A 83 16.15 2.29 12.04
N LEU A 84 15.29 3.28 12.32
CA LEU A 84 15.08 3.84 13.65
C LEU A 84 14.30 2.93 14.59
N ILE A 85 13.50 2.02 14.05
CA ILE A 85 12.54 1.21 14.83
C ILE A 85 12.71 -0.30 14.65
N LYS A 86 13.45 -0.75 13.64
CA LYS A 86 13.64 -2.18 13.36
C LYS A 86 14.18 -2.92 14.59
N ASP A 87 15.31 -2.46 15.11
CA ASP A 87 15.95 -3.01 16.31
C ASP A 87 15.01 -3.03 17.53
N PHE A 88 14.15 -2.02 17.66
CA PHE A 88 13.17 -1.94 18.75
C PHE A 88 12.15 -3.07 18.64
N TYR A 89 11.48 -3.23 17.48
CA TYR A 89 10.44 -4.25 17.33
C TYR A 89 11.02 -5.67 17.36
N GLU A 90 12.21 -5.89 16.77
CA GLU A 90 12.89 -7.19 16.81
C GLU A 90 13.27 -7.58 18.24
N LYS A 91 13.84 -6.66 19.03
CA LYS A 91 14.30 -6.98 20.39
C LYS A 91 13.18 -7.04 21.41
N VAL A 92 12.15 -6.19 21.29
CA VAL A 92 11.05 -6.10 22.28
C VAL A 92 10.02 -7.21 22.09
N PHE A 93 9.72 -7.58 20.84
CA PHE A 93 8.63 -8.51 20.52
C PHE A 93 9.09 -9.82 19.87
N ASP A 94 10.40 -10.00 19.63
CA ASP A 94 10.94 -11.14 18.89
C ASP A 94 10.29 -11.28 17.50
N TRP A 95 10.05 -10.14 16.87
CA TRP A 95 9.50 -10.08 15.52
C TRP A 95 10.59 -10.21 14.47
N ARG A 96 10.25 -10.83 13.34
CA ARG A 96 11.11 -10.89 12.15
C ARG A 96 10.54 -9.96 11.10
N ILE A 97 11.37 -9.05 10.60
CA ILE A 97 10.97 -8.04 9.60
C ILE A 97 11.70 -8.32 8.30
N GLU A 98 10.95 -8.68 7.26
CA GLU A 98 11.49 -9.06 5.96
C GLU A 98 10.94 -8.15 4.85
N ALA A 99 11.78 -7.78 3.90
CA ALA A 99 11.31 -7.03 2.74
C ALA A 99 10.31 -7.88 1.93
N SER A 100 9.15 -7.30 1.63
CA SER A 100 8.08 -7.96 0.87
C SER A 100 8.15 -7.66 -0.63
N ASP A 101 8.60 -6.46 -0.99
CA ASP A 101 8.74 -6.00 -2.37
C ASP A 101 9.81 -4.89 -2.47
N GLU A 102 9.96 -4.32 -3.68
CA GLU A 102 10.92 -3.24 -3.95
C GLU A 102 10.40 -1.85 -3.54
N ASN A 103 9.15 -1.72 -3.08
CA ASN A 103 8.49 -0.44 -2.75
C ASN A 103 8.56 -0.11 -1.25
N GLU A 104 9.69 -0.45 -0.62
CA GLU A 104 9.95 -0.22 0.81
C GLU A 104 8.85 -0.76 1.75
N ARG A 105 8.25 -1.89 1.36
CA ARG A 105 7.27 -2.62 2.16
C ARG A 105 7.92 -3.83 2.82
N TYR A 106 7.57 -4.05 4.08
CA TYR A 106 8.09 -5.15 4.88
C TYR A 106 6.95 -5.95 5.50
N GLN A 107 7.12 -7.27 5.51
CA GLN A 107 6.25 -8.19 6.21
C GLN A 107 6.81 -8.43 7.62
N VAL A 108 5.94 -8.32 8.62
CA VAL A 108 6.27 -8.60 10.02
C VAL A 108 5.75 -9.99 10.37
N PHE A 109 6.63 -10.79 10.95
CA PHE A 109 6.32 -12.12 11.44
C PHE A 109 6.54 -12.19 12.95
N SER A 110 5.63 -12.85 13.66
CA SER A 110 5.91 -13.39 14.98
C SER A 110 6.04 -14.90 14.81
N GLN A 111 7.22 -15.43 15.17
CA GLN A 111 7.62 -16.78 14.76
C GLN A 111 7.55 -16.89 13.23
N ASP A 112 6.73 -17.80 12.68
CA ASP A 112 6.54 -17.99 11.24
C ASP A 112 5.18 -17.51 10.73
N LYS A 113 4.42 -16.79 11.55
CA LYS A 113 3.10 -16.27 11.18
C LYS A 113 3.21 -14.80 10.79
N PRO A 114 2.73 -14.40 9.60
CA PRO A 114 2.60 -13.00 9.25
C PRO A 114 1.52 -12.36 10.13
N ILE A 115 1.85 -11.24 10.78
CA ILE A 115 0.97 -10.58 11.76
C ILE A 115 0.67 -9.12 11.43
N ALA A 116 1.54 -8.46 10.68
CA ALA A 116 1.43 -7.04 10.33
C ALA A 116 2.31 -6.71 9.12
N GLY A 117 2.13 -5.51 8.56
CA GLY A 117 3.06 -4.91 7.61
C GLY A 117 3.80 -3.71 8.20
N ILE A 118 4.88 -3.31 7.56
CA ILE A 118 5.48 -1.98 7.69
C ILE A 118 5.57 -1.38 6.30
N GLN A 119 5.10 -0.15 6.14
CA GLN A 119 5.29 0.64 4.95
C GLN A 119 6.18 1.84 5.30
N VAL A 120 7.34 1.93 4.65
CA VAL A 120 8.13 3.16 4.69
C VAL A 120 7.45 4.17 3.77
N THR A 121 7.12 5.34 4.29
CA THR A 121 6.40 6.40 3.55
C THR A 121 7.04 7.74 3.88
N PRO A 122 7.47 8.53 2.88
CA PRO A 122 8.02 9.86 3.10
C PRO A 122 7.04 10.79 3.82
N ASN A 123 7.57 11.72 4.62
CA ASN A 123 6.77 12.66 5.41
C ASN A 123 5.91 13.60 4.54
N GLU A 124 6.31 13.82 3.29
CA GLU A 124 5.53 14.59 2.31
C GLU A 124 4.18 13.93 1.99
N ILE A 125 4.08 12.61 2.18
CA ILE A 125 2.88 11.81 1.88
C ILE A 125 2.07 11.54 3.15
N LYS A 126 2.71 11.00 4.19
CA LYS A 126 1.99 10.61 5.43
C LYS A 126 1.87 11.74 6.48
N GLY A 127 2.53 12.87 6.25
CA GLY A 127 2.69 13.93 7.24
C GLY A 127 3.81 13.66 8.24
N ASP A 128 3.78 14.38 9.35
CA ASP A 128 4.83 14.38 10.37
C ASP A 128 4.66 13.27 11.43
N LYS A 129 3.67 12.38 11.27
CA LYS A 129 3.35 11.33 12.24
C LYS A 129 3.81 9.97 11.77
N GLU A 130 4.29 9.19 12.72
CA GLU A 130 4.49 7.75 12.62
C GLU A 130 3.29 7.08 13.29
N TYR A 131 2.67 6.09 12.66
CA TYR A 131 1.41 5.53 13.17
C TYR A 131 1.13 4.11 12.70
N TRP A 132 0.37 3.39 13.53
CA TRP A 132 -0.25 2.13 13.16
C TRP A 132 -1.58 2.38 12.46
N GLY A 133 -1.68 1.99 11.19
CA GLY A 133 -2.89 2.01 10.37
C GLY A 133 -3.72 0.74 10.60
N VAL A 134 -5.01 0.92 10.87
CA VAL A 134 -5.97 -0.17 11.07
C VAL A 134 -6.81 -0.35 9.80
N TYR A 135 -6.84 -1.58 9.30
CA TYR A 135 -7.52 -1.93 8.05
C TYR A 135 -8.79 -2.73 8.33
N PHE A 136 -9.90 -2.26 7.78
CA PHE A 136 -11.21 -2.91 7.85
C PHE A 136 -11.61 -3.50 6.50
N LEU A 137 -12.23 -4.67 6.52
CA LEU A 137 -12.73 -5.33 5.33
C LEU A 137 -14.07 -4.73 4.91
N VAL A 138 -14.24 -4.46 3.63
CA VAL A 138 -15.52 -4.09 3.03
C VAL A 138 -15.80 -4.95 1.80
N ASP A 139 -17.07 -5.14 1.50
CA ASP A 139 -17.49 -5.93 0.34
C ASP A 139 -17.31 -5.14 -0.97
N SER A 140 -17.33 -3.82 -0.86
CA SER A 140 -17.14 -2.90 -1.96
C SER A 140 -16.58 -1.58 -1.45
N LEU A 141 -15.37 -1.24 -1.87
CA LEU A 141 -14.73 0.05 -1.60
C LEU A 141 -15.57 1.19 -2.16
N ASP A 142 -16.10 1.04 -3.38
CA ASP A 142 -16.90 2.09 -4.02
C ASP A 142 -18.19 2.41 -3.25
N LYS A 143 -18.86 1.40 -2.69
CA LYS A 143 -20.03 1.64 -1.82
C LYS A 143 -19.62 2.25 -0.49
N ALA A 144 -18.50 1.79 0.08
CA ALA A 144 -18.02 2.28 1.37
C ALA A 144 -17.56 3.74 1.29
N THR A 145 -16.88 4.15 0.21
CA THR A 145 -16.40 5.52 0.01
C THR A 145 -17.55 6.51 -0.12
N VAL A 146 -18.58 6.17 -0.91
CA VAL A 146 -19.83 6.97 -0.98
C VAL A 146 -20.46 7.10 0.41
N ARG A 147 -20.54 5.99 1.15
CA ARG A 147 -21.16 6.00 2.47
C ARG A 147 -20.40 6.83 3.50
N ILE A 148 -19.07 6.83 3.47
CA ILE A 148 -18.23 7.67 4.32
C ILE A 148 -18.55 9.15 4.08
N GLN A 149 -18.60 9.57 2.81
CA GLN A 149 -18.91 10.96 2.45
C GLN A 149 -20.32 11.38 2.90
N GLU A 150 -21.33 10.51 2.70
CA GLU A 150 -22.70 10.77 3.18
C GLU A 150 -22.78 10.96 4.70
N MET A 151 -21.92 10.29 5.44
CA MET A 151 -21.87 10.34 6.91
C MET A 151 -20.97 11.45 7.45
N GLY A 152 -20.40 12.29 6.57
CA GLY A 152 -19.55 13.42 6.93
C GLY A 152 -18.09 13.04 7.21
N GLY A 153 -17.65 11.86 6.79
CA GLY A 153 -16.24 11.50 6.77
C GLY A 153 -15.52 12.02 5.53
N GLU A 154 -14.19 11.93 5.54
CA GLU A 154 -13.31 12.44 4.48
C GLU A 154 -12.55 11.29 3.79
N LEU A 155 -12.29 11.42 2.50
CA LEU A 155 -11.49 10.48 1.71
C LEU A 155 -10.16 11.14 1.34
N VAL A 156 -9.05 10.48 1.65
CA VAL A 156 -7.71 10.96 1.28
C VAL A 156 -7.31 10.46 -0.12
N GLY A 157 -7.80 9.28 -0.50
CA GLY A 157 -7.60 8.69 -1.82
C GLY A 157 -7.19 7.22 -1.76
N ASP A 158 -7.04 6.63 -2.94
CA ASP A 158 -6.58 5.25 -3.10
C ASP A 158 -5.10 5.15 -2.75
N GLN A 159 -4.77 4.22 -1.85
CA GLN A 159 -3.42 3.88 -1.46
C GLN A 159 -3.05 2.52 -2.07
N PRO A 160 -1.88 2.41 -2.73
CA PRO A 160 -1.41 1.12 -3.21
C PRO A 160 -1.08 0.21 -2.02
N MET A 161 -1.64 -1.01 -2.01
CA MET A 161 -1.35 -2.04 -1.02
C MET A 161 -0.88 -3.31 -1.73
N GLY A 162 0.37 -3.30 -2.24
CA GLY A 162 0.84 -4.30 -3.18
C GLY A 162 -0.03 -4.31 -4.44
N ASP A 163 -0.58 -5.48 -4.80
CA ASP A 163 -1.54 -5.62 -5.92
C ASP A 163 -2.99 -5.22 -5.54
N ARG A 164 -3.22 -4.80 -4.30
CA ARG A 164 -4.56 -4.47 -3.77
C ARG A 164 -4.78 -2.96 -3.73
N ARG A 165 -6.04 -2.59 -3.86
CA ARG A 165 -6.53 -1.24 -3.57
C ARG A 165 -6.85 -1.15 -2.08
N ALA A 166 -6.25 -0.18 -1.40
CA ALA A 166 -6.69 0.28 -0.09
C ALA A 166 -7.20 1.72 -0.21
N VAL A 167 -8.12 2.13 0.66
CA VAL A 167 -8.58 3.51 0.74
C VAL A 167 -8.32 4.04 2.14
N LEU A 168 -7.60 5.15 2.24
CA LEU A 168 -7.45 5.91 3.48
C LEU A 168 -8.61 6.90 3.62
N ALA A 169 -9.28 6.83 4.76
CA ALA A 169 -10.41 7.70 5.11
C ALA A 169 -10.33 8.21 6.55
N TYR A 170 -11.05 9.29 6.81
CA TYR A 170 -11.33 9.79 8.15
C TYR A 170 -12.81 9.66 8.47
N ASP A 171 -13.15 9.31 9.71
CA ASP A 171 -14.53 9.40 10.17
C ASP A 171 -14.95 10.87 10.38
N ASN A 172 -16.22 11.09 10.73
CA ASN A 172 -16.75 12.44 10.98
C ASN A 172 -16.20 13.12 12.25
N GLN A 173 -15.31 12.46 12.97
CA GLN A 173 -14.59 13.00 14.13
C GLN A 173 -13.09 13.18 13.84
N GLY A 174 -12.62 12.79 12.65
CA GLY A 174 -11.23 12.90 12.22
C GLY A 174 -10.34 11.71 12.58
N ALA A 175 -10.90 10.55 12.96
CA ALA A 175 -10.11 9.34 13.15
C ALA A 175 -9.80 8.66 11.80
N ALA A 176 -8.51 8.48 11.51
CA ALA A 176 -8.04 7.80 10.30
C ALA A 176 -8.22 6.28 10.38
N PHE A 177 -8.63 5.66 9.28
CA PHE A 177 -8.66 4.21 9.10
C PHE A 177 -8.53 3.84 7.62
N TYR A 178 -8.17 2.58 7.37
CA TYR A 178 -8.05 2.03 6.02
C TYR A 178 -9.19 1.06 5.72
N LEU A 179 -9.63 1.04 4.47
CA LEU A 179 -10.57 0.06 3.95
C LEU A 179 -9.91 -0.77 2.86
N VAL A 180 -10.23 -2.07 2.85
CA VAL A 180 -9.78 -3.03 1.83
C VAL A 180 -10.90 -3.97 1.43
N GLU A 181 -10.89 -4.42 0.18
CA GLU A 181 -11.73 -5.52 -0.30
C GLU A 181 -11.08 -6.88 -0.06
N PRO A 182 -11.87 -7.97 0.04
CA PRO A 182 -11.34 -9.33 0.11
C PRO A 182 -10.52 -9.65 -1.13
N GLU A 183 -9.44 -10.41 -0.96
CA GLU A 183 -8.72 -10.99 -2.10
C GLU A 183 -9.67 -11.92 -2.87
N THR A 184 -9.95 -11.58 -4.12
CA THR A 184 -10.70 -12.46 -5.01
C THR A 184 -9.81 -13.64 -5.41
N GLN A 185 -10.35 -14.86 -5.49
CA GLN A 185 -9.58 -16.04 -5.96
C GLN A 185 -8.89 -15.81 -7.32
N ASP A 186 -9.40 -14.89 -8.14
CA ASP A 186 -8.84 -14.53 -9.43
C ASP A 186 -7.52 -13.72 -9.32
N SER A 187 -7.32 -12.95 -8.23
CA SER A 187 -6.05 -12.24 -7.97
C SER A 187 -4.94 -13.20 -7.53
N LEU A 188 -5.27 -14.24 -6.75
CA LEU A 188 -4.35 -15.35 -6.43
C LEU A 188 -3.93 -16.12 -7.69
N SER A 189 -4.80 -16.23 -8.69
CA SER A 189 -4.49 -16.87 -9.99
C SER A 189 -3.63 -16.00 -10.93
N ARG A 190 -3.57 -14.68 -10.72
CA ARG A 190 -2.78 -13.75 -11.54
C ARG A 190 -1.28 -13.91 -11.36
N LYS A 191 -0.82 -14.54 -10.26
CA LYS A 191 0.58 -14.94 -10.07
C LYS A 191 1.09 -15.98 -11.07
N SER A 192 0.24 -16.53 -11.94
CA SER A 192 0.67 -17.49 -12.98
C SER A 192 -0.34 -17.61 -14.13
N LYS A 193 -0.70 -16.50 -14.80
CA LYS A 193 -1.22 -16.63 -16.19
C LYS A 193 -0.04 -16.47 -17.14
N PRO A 194 0.32 -17.49 -17.94
CA PRO A 194 1.39 -17.33 -18.91
C PRO A 194 1.05 -16.12 -19.78
N LYS A 195 1.99 -15.20 -19.93
CA LYS A 195 1.83 -13.99 -20.75
C LYS A 195 1.81 -14.37 -22.24
N TRP A 196 0.98 -15.34 -22.64
CA TRP A 196 0.88 -15.85 -24.00
C TRP A 196 0.54 -14.74 -25.00
N ARG A 197 -0.20 -13.71 -24.56
CA ARG A 197 -0.43 -12.50 -25.35
C ARG A 197 0.84 -11.68 -25.59
N ALA A 198 1.74 -11.62 -24.61
CA ALA A 198 3.04 -10.97 -24.76
C ALA A 198 3.97 -11.83 -25.62
N ILE A 199 3.94 -13.16 -25.48
CA ILE A 199 4.70 -14.08 -26.34
C ILE A 199 4.19 -13.99 -27.78
N LEU A 200 2.87 -14.00 -28.00
CA LEU A 200 2.25 -13.81 -29.31
C LEU A 200 2.60 -12.44 -29.89
N GLY A 201 2.56 -11.38 -29.07
CA GLY A 201 2.99 -10.04 -29.47
C GLY A 201 4.47 -9.99 -29.87
N LEU A 202 5.36 -10.64 -29.11
CA LEU A 202 6.78 -10.76 -29.45
C LEU A 202 6.98 -11.58 -30.73
N CYS A 203 6.27 -12.69 -30.89
CA CYS A 203 6.31 -13.51 -32.09
C CYS A 203 5.82 -12.72 -33.31
N LEU A 204 4.75 -11.95 -33.19
CA LEU A 204 4.25 -11.08 -34.26
C LEU A 204 5.23 -9.96 -34.60
N VAL A 205 5.90 -9.39 -33.60
CA VAL A 205 7.00 -8.45 -33.78
C VAL A 205 8.16 -9.10 -34.54
N VAL A 206 8.61 -10.29 -34.12
CA VAL A 206 9.70 -11.03 -34.78
C VAL A 206 9.32 -11.40 -36.22
N VAL A 207 8.09 -11.87 -36.45
CA VAL A 207 7.58 -12.16 -37.80
C VAL A 207 7.55 -10.89 -38.64
N ALA A 208 7.03 -9.77 -38.12
CA ALA A 208 6.97 -8.49 -38.84
C ALA A 208 8.35 -7.92 -39.19
N VAL A 209 9.37 -8.15 -38.34
CA VAL A 209 10.77 -7.81 -38.63
C VAL A 209 11.34 -8.71 -39.74
N ILE A 210 11.09 -10.03 -39.68
CA ILE A 210 11.61 -10.99 -40.66
C ILE A 210 10.95 -10.81 -42.04
N THR A 211 9.66 -10.48 -42.08
CA THR A 211 8.90 -10.32 -43.32
C THR A 211 9.00 -8.92 -43.92
N GLU A 212 9.83 -8.03 -43.33
CA GLU A 212 9.99 -6.63 -43.73
C GLU A 212 8.65 -5.89 -43.89
N MET A 213 7.66 -6.24 -43.07
CA MET A 213 6.31 -5.67 -43.13
C MET A 213 6.25 -4.33 -42.40
N ASN A 214 6.98 -3.36 -42.94
CA ASN A 214 7.23 -2.09 -42.26
C ASN A 214 5.97 -1.23 -42.04
N TRP A 215 4.91 -1.44 -42.84
CA TRP A 215 3.62 -0.79 -42.64
C TRP A 215 2.92 -1.22 -41.33
N ILE A 216 3.17 -2.43 -40.81
CA ILE A 216 2.64 -2.90 -39.52
C ILE A 216 3.18 -2.04 -38.38
N TRP A 217 4.44 -1.62 -38.47
CA TRP A 217 5.05 -0.71 -37.50
C TRP A 217 4.36 0.66 -37.52
N GLY A 218 4.05 1.19 -38.71
CA GLY A 218 3.25 2.41 -38.84
C GLY A 218 1.86 2.29 -38.19
N ALA A 219 1.16 1.17 -38.40
CA ALA A 219 -0.14 0.92 -37.77
C ALA A 219 -0.03 0.75 -36.24
N LEU A 220 1.00 0.08 -35.75
CA LEU A 220 1.27 -0.09 -34.32
C LEU A 220 1.58 1.27 -33.64
N PHE A 221 2.42 2.10 -34.25
CA PHE A 221 2.72 3.43 -33.70
C PHE A 221 1.49 4.34 -33.71
N LEU A 222 0.68 4.33 -34.77
CA LEU A 222 -0.59 5.05 -34.79
C LEU A 222 -1.55 4.58 -33.68
N SER A 223 -1.56 3.28 -33.39
CA SER A 223 -2.38 2.73 -32.30
C SER A 223 -1.95 3.21 -30.91
N TRP A 224 -0.69 3.64 -30.76
CA TRP A 224 -0.16 4.26 -29.54
C TRP A 224 -0.37 5.78 -29.52
N VAL A 225 -0.17 6.46 -30.65
CA VAL A 225 -0.30 7.92 -30.74
C VAL A 225 -1.74 8.40 -30.58
N ILE A 226 -2.72 7.65 -31.08
CA ILE A 226 -4.14 8.06 -31.05
C ILE A 226 -4.64 8.19 -29.59
N PRO A 227 -4.50 7.18 -28.71
CA PRO A 227 -4.86 7.32 -27.29
C PRO A 227 -4.15 8.47 -26.60
N ASP A 228 -2.85 8.65 -26.84
CA ASP A 228 -2.03 9.70 -26.22
C ASP A 228 -2.53 11.13 -26.56
N ILE A 229 -3.03 11.32 -27.78
CA ILE A 229 -3.66 12.60 -28.20
C ILE A 229 -4.97 12.84 -27.43
N TYR A 230 -5.78 11.79 -27.23
CA TYR A 230 -7.04 11.90 -26.49
C TYR A 230 -6.83 12.13 -24.99
N THR A 231 -5.82 11.50 -24.40
CA THR A 231 -5.52 11.59 -22.96
C THR A 231 -4.60 12.76 -22.61
N ALA A 232 -3.96 13.38 -23.60
CA ALA A 232 -2.96 14.44 -23.43
C ALA A 232 -1.75 14.02 -22.55
N SER A 233 -1.44 12.72 -22.54
CA SER A 233 -0.32 12.12 -21.80
C SER A 233 0.42 11.11 -22.67
N THR A 234 1.76 11.14 -22.66
CA THR A 234 2.60 10.15 -23.37
C THR A 234 3.49 9.39 -22.40
N HIS A 235 3.74 8.10 -22.61
CA HIS A 235 4.59 7.27 -21.74
C HIS A 235 5.95 6.99 -22.40
N PHE A 236 7.01 7.64 -21.92
CA PHE A 236 8.40 7.33 -22.32
C PHE A 236 9.29 7.30 -21.08
N PHE A 237 9.47 6.10 -20.49
CA PHE A 237 10.12 5.81 -19.19
C PHE A 237 9.49 6.51 -17.96
N GLU A 238 9.06 7.76 -18.09
CA GLU A 238 8.19 8.51 -17.18
C GLU A 238 7.03 9.16 -17.98
N PRO A 239 5.85 9.35 -17.37
CA PRO A 239 4.73 10.00 -18.05
C PRO A 239 5.00 11.51 -18.26
N VAL A 240 5.02 11.95 -19.53
CA VAL A 240 5.15 13.38 -19.87
C VAL A 240 3.76 13.96 -20.12
N GLN A 241 3.31 14.82 -19.20
CA GLN A 241 2.03 15.52 -19.33
C GLN A 241 2.20 16.84 -20.11
N ARG A 242 1.33 17.06 -21.11
CA ARG A 242 1.34 18.29 -21.94
C ARG A 242 1.31 19.58 -21.11
N LYS A 243 0.55 19.58 -20.01
CA LYS A 243 0.34 20.75 -19.14
C LYS A 243 1.65 21.26 -18.52
N HIS A 244 2.56 20.36 -18.17
CA HIS A 244 3.78 20.68 -17.44
C HIS A 244 4.99 20.81 -18.37
N ASN A 245 5.06 20.01 -19.44
CA ASN A 245 6.20 19.96 -20.35
C ASN A 245 5.75 20.02 -21.82
N PRO A 246 5.23 21.15 -22.30
CA PRO A 246 4.57 21.24 -23.61
C PRO A 246 5.54 21.02 -24.79
N ILE A 247 6.78 21.49 -24.69
CA ILE A 247 7.78 21.36 -25.77
C ILE A 247 8.18 19.89 -25.94
N ILE A 248 8.51 19.21 -24.84
CA ILE A 248 8.92 17.80 -24.85
C ILE A 248 7.76 16.92 -25.34
N TYR A 249 6.55 17.17 -24.85
CA TYR A 249 5.33 16.48 -25.29
C TYR A 249 5.16 16.54 -26.82
N TRP A 250 5.25 17.74 -27.42
CA TRP A 250 5.08 17.89 -28.87
C TRP A 250 6.25 17.35 -29.68
N LEU A 251 7.48 17.38 -29.16
CA LEU A 251 8.62 16.71 -29.79
C LEU A 251 8.40 15.21 -29.88
N ILE A 252 7.98 14.57 -28.78
CA ILE A 252 7.69 13.13 -28.73
C ILE A 252 6.60 12.77 -29.75
N ILE A 253 5.46 13.46 -29.72
CA ILE A 253 4.37 13.21 -30.67
C ILE A 253 4.81 13.46 -32.11
N GLY A 254 5.55 14.53 -32.38
CA GLY A 254 6.06 14.85 -33.70
C GLY A 254 6.99 13.77 -34.25
N THR A 255 7.88 13.24 -33.42
CA THR A 255 8.77 12.12 -33.78
C THR A 255 7.99 10.86 -34.11
N TRP A 256 7.01 10.47 -33.28
CA TRP A 256 6.18 9.29 -33.56
C TRP A 256 5.37 9.43 -34.84
N LEU A 257 4.78 10.59 -35.09
CA LEU A 257 4.03 10.86 -36.32
C LEU A 257 4.93 10.83 -37.55
N LEU A 258 6.11 11.47 -37.49
CA LEU A 258 7.07 11.45 -38.59
C LEU A 258 7.56 10.04 -38.90
N LEU A 259 7.90 9.26 -37.87
CA LEU A 259 8.29 7.85 -38.03
C LEU A 259 7.15 7.02 -38.61
N SER A 260 5.91 7.23 -38.15
CA SER A 260 4.74 6.52 -38.67
C SER A 260 4.49 6.83 -40.15
N VAL A 261 4.56 8.10 -40.54
CA VAL A 261 4.37 8.53 -41.94
C VAL A 261 5.51 8.02 -42.82
N TYR A 262 6.77 8.17 -42.37
CA TYR A 262 7.93 7.63 -43.07
C TYR A 262 7.76 6.12 -43.34
N MET A 263 7.32 5.38 -42.33
CA MET A 263 7.11 3.93 -42.40
C MET A 263 5.90 3.51 -43.25
N LEU A 264 4.96 4.40 -43.57
CA LEU A 264 3.80 4.09 -44.41
C LEU A 264 4.03 4.42 -45.89
N PHE A 265 4.90 5.40 -46.18
CA PHE A 265 5.05 5.94 -47.54
C PHE A 265 6.41 5.66 -48.19
N TRP A 266 7.41 5.25 -47.42
CA TRP A 266 8.74 4.97 -47.94
C TRP A 266 9.14 3.50 -47.77
N TRP A 267 8.35 2.66 -48.46
CA TRP A 267 8.60 1.26 -48.79
C TRP A 267 7.93 0.94 -50.13
#